data_AF-A0A916IBS9-F1
#
_entry.id   AF-A0A916IBS9-F1
#
_cell.length_a   1.000
_cell.length_b   1.000
_cell.length_c   1.000
_cell.angle_alpha   90.00
_cell.angle_beta   90.00
_cell.angle_gamma   90.00
#
_symmetry.space_group_name_H-M   'P 1'
#
loop_
_entity.id
_entity.type
_entity.pdbx_description
1 polymer ?
#
loop_
_entity_poly.entity_id
_entity_poly.type
_entity_poly.pdbx_seq_one_letter_code
_entity_poly.pdbx_strand_id
1 'polypeptide(L)'
;MQPARLRTPKRAVHGVLLLDKPLGLSSNDALQKAKRLYRAEKAGHTGTLDPLATGLLPLCFGAATKFSQISLDADKRYTATLKLGVKTSTADAEGEVLLRRPVDMSTADVLAA
;
A
#
# COMPACT_ATOMS: atom_id res chain seq x y z
N MET A 1 -12.17 40.67 1.79
CA MET A 1 -12.35 39.51 0.88
C MET A 1 -11.01 38.81 0.72
N GLN A 2 -10.91 37.52 1.04
CA GLN A 2 -9.70 36.74 0.79
C GLN A 2 -9.59 36.48 -0.73
N PRO A 3 -8.44 36.70 -1.39
CA PRO A 3 -8.32 36.47 -2.82
C PRO A 3 -8.60 34.99 -3.13
N ALA A 4 -9.41 34.74 -4.16
CA ALA A 4 -9.66 33.39 -4.63
C ALA A 4 -8.32 32.74 -4.99
N ARG A 5 -7.98 31.62 -4.33
CA ARG A 5 -6.77 30.85 -4.64
C ARG A 5 -6.79 30.46 -6.11
N LEU A 6 -5.86 31.01 -6.89
CA LEU A 6 -5.63 30.59 -8.27
C LEU A 6 -5.37 29.08 -8.29
N ARG A 7 -6.29 28.32 -8.90
CA ARG A 7 -6.12 26.87 -9.05
C ARG A 7 -5.00 26.63 -10.04
N THR A 8 -3.91 26.03 -9.57
CA THR A 8 -2.82 25.62 -10.45
C THR A 8 -3.33 24.57 -11.45
N PRO A 9 -3.09 24.73 -12.76
CA PRO A 9 -3.56 23.78 -13.76
C PRO A 9 -2.96 22.39 -13.54
N LYS A 10 -3.75 21.36 -13.87
CA LYS A 10 -3.28 19.98 -13.89
C LYS A 10 -2.40 19.74 -15.13
N ARG A 11 -1.64 18.65 -15.10
CA ARG A 11 -0.67 18.23 -16.11
C ARG A 11 -1.03 16.84 -16.63
N ALA A 12 -0.90 16.66 -17.95
CA ALA A 12 -0.91 15.35 -18.59
C ALA A 12 0.42 14.61 -18.30
N VAL A 13 0.54 14.06 -17.08
CA VAL A 13 1.70 13.26 -16.67
C VAL A 13 1.48 11.82 -17.11
N HIS A 14 2.50 11.22 -17.70
CA HIS A 14 2.49 9.83 -18.18
C HIS A 14 3.73 9.11 -17.64
N GLY A 15 3.53 7.94 -17.02
CA GLY A 15 4.63 7.15 -16.47
C GLY A 15 4.24 6.35 -15.24
N VAL A 16 5.21 5.67 -14.66
CA VAL A 16 5.05 4.88 -13.43
C VAL A 16 6.00 5.42 -12.37
N LEU A 17 5.49 5.68 -11.17
CA LEU A 17 6.28 5.96 -9.98
C LEU A 17 6.33 4.71 -9.12
N LEU A 18 7.53 4.23 -8.83
CA LEU A 18 7.76 3.18 -7.83
C LEU A 18 7.85 3.86 -6.46
N LEU A 19 6.69 4.04 -5.81
CA LEU A 19 6.63 4.70 -4.51
C LEU A 19 6.99 3.68 -3.42
N ASP A 20 7.90 4.04 -2.52
CA ASP A 20 7.99 3.38 -1.22
C ASP A 20 6.91 3.98 -0.31
N LYS A 21 5.81 3.23 -0.09
CA LYS A 21 4.67 3.68 0.71
C LYS A 21 5.08 3.71 2.18
N PRO A 22 4.99 4.88 2.85
CA PRO A 22 5.28 4.95 4.28
C PRO A 22 4.18 4.30 5.12
N LEU A 23 4.54 3.96 6.35
CA LEU A 23 3.64 3.39 7.35
C LEU A 23 2.49 4.36 7.66
N GLY A 24 1.29 3.82 7.91
CA GLY A 24 0.12 4.54 8.37
C GLY A 24 -0.67 5.26 7.26
N LEU A 25 -0.19 5.24 6.02
CA LEU A 25 -0.99 5.70 4.87
C LEU A 25 -1.72 4.53 4.22
N SER A 26 -3.00 4.73 3.89
CA SER A 26 -3.65 3.87 2.91
C SER A 26 -2.99 4.04 1.53
N SER A 27 -3.13 3.02 0.68
CA SER A 27 -2.63 3.10 -0.70
C SER A 27 -3.26 4.24 -1.50
N ASN A 28 -4.55 4.53 -1.26
CA ASN A 28 -5.22 5.66 -1.89
C ASN A 28 -4.69 7.01 -1.37
N ASP A 29 -4.43 7.15 -0.07
CA ASP A 29 -3.85 8.40 0.46
C ASP A 29 -2.48 8.69 -0.16
N ALA A 30 -1.63 7.67 -0.27
CA ALA A 30 -0.35 7.75 -0.94
C ALA A 30 -0.51 8.17 -2.42
N LEU A 31 -1.44 7.53 -3.14
CA LEU A 31 -1.78 7.88 -4.53
C LEU A 31 -2.25 9.34 -4.65
N GLN A 32 -3.18 9.79 -3.81
CA GLN A 32 -3.71 11.17 -3.89
C GLN A 32 -2.64 12.21 -3.57
N LYS A 33 -1.75 11.94 -2.60
CA LYS A 33 -0.61 12.79 -2.29
C LYS A 33 0.33 12.90 -3.50
N ALA A 34 0.73 11.77 -4.10
CA ALA A 34 1.58 11.77 -5.28
C ALA A 34 0.92 12.47 -6.48
N LYS A 35 -0.35 12.16 -6.77
CA LYS A 35 -1.14 12.82 -7.82
C LYS A 35 -1.18 14.34 -7.65
N ARG A 36 -1.35 14.83 -6.42
CA ARG A 36 -1.33 16.26 -6.11
C ARG A 36 0.05 16.88 -6.34
N LEU A 37 1.13 16.22 -5.89
CA LEU A 37 2.51 16.70 -6.05
C LEU A 37 2.90 16.84 -7.53
N TYR A 38 2.55 15.85 -8.36
CA TYR A 38 2.79 15.90 -9.80
C TYR A 38 1.77 16.76 -10.56
N ARG A 39 0.70 17.21 -9.89
CA ARG A 39 -0.48 17.86 -10.49
C ARG A 39 -1.10 17.02 -11.59
N ALA A 40 -1.03 15.70 -11.48
CA ALA A 40 -1.44 14.80 -12.54
C ALA A 40 -2.98 14.77 -12.68
N GLU A 41 -3.45 14.76 -13.93
CA GLU A 41 -4.88 14.63 -14.25
C GLU A 41 -5.45 13.28 -13.83
N LYS A 42 -4.71 12.22 -14.16
CA LYS A 42 -5.11 10.82 -13.95
C LYS A 42 -3.98 10.06 -13.28
N ALA A 43 -4.32 9.27 -12.27
CA ALA A 43 -3.41 8.35 -11.62
C ALA A 43 -4.19 7.17 -11.03
N GLY A 44 -3.52 6.02 -10.86
CA GLY A 44 -4.03 4.83 -10.17
C GLY A 44 -2.87 4.02 -9.59
N HIS A 45 -3.11 3.21 -8.56
CA HIS A 45 -2.13 2.27 -8.03
C HIS A 45 -2.35 0.87 -8.62
N THR A 46 -1.35 0.00 -8.57
CA THR A 46 -1.38 -1.35 -9.19
C THR A 46 -1.45 -2.50 -8.18
N GLY A 47 -1.98 -2.20 -7.00
CA GLY A 47 -2.14 -3.13 -5.88
C GLY A 47 -2.39 -2.34 -4.60
N THR A 48 -3.01 -2.96 -3.61
CA THR A 48 -3.26 -2.32 -2.32
C THR A 48 -2.28 -2.89 -1.29
N LEU A 49 -1.61 -2.00 -0.58
CA LEU A 49 -0.92 -2.27 0.67
C LEU A 49 -1.76 -1.71 1.83
N ASP A 50 -1.90 -2.49 2.89
CA ASP A 50 -2.57 -2.09 4.13
C ASP A 50 -1.87 -0.89 4.77
N PRO A 51 -2.57 -0.10 5.63
CA PRO A 51 -1.95 1.01 6.35
C PRO A 51 -0.70 0.61 7.15
N LEU A 52 -0.74 -0.54 7.83
CA LEU A 52 0.38 -1.15 8.56
C LEU A 52 1.57 -1.58 7.66
N ALA A 53 1.34 -1.81 6.37
CA ALA A 53 2.41 -2.23 5.47
C ALA A 53 3.28 -1.04 5.01
N THR A 54 4.53 -1.31 4.65
CA THR A 54 5.41 -0.36 3.96
C THR A 54 5.97 -1.01 2.70
N GLY A 55 6.64 -0.23 1.84
CA GLY A 55 7.32 -0.77 0.67
C GLY A 55 6.64 -0.43 -0.65
N LEU A 56 6.97 -1.20 -1.68
CA LEU A 56 6.70 -0.85 -3.06
C LEU A 56 5.19 -0.77 -3.39
N LEU A 57 4.74 0.42 -3.78
CA LEU A 57 3.42 0.72 -4.31
C LEU A 57 3.56 1.40 -5.68
N PRO A 58 3.47 0.67 -6.80
CA PRO A 58 3.57 1.29 -8.12
C PRO A 58 2.33 2.16 -8.41
N LEU A 59 2.58 3.41 -8.80
CA LEU A 59 1.57 4.39 -9.16
C LEU A 59 1.70 4.71 -10.66
N CYS A 60 0.66 4.39 -11.43
CA CYS A 60 0.57 4.71 -12.85
C CYS A 60 -0.09 6.07 -13.05
N PHE A 61 0.48 6.89 -13.94
CA PHE A 61 -0.05 8.20 -14.33
C PHE A 61 -0.47 8.22 -15.80
N GLY A 62 -1.60 8.89 -16.07
CA GLY A 62 -2.11 9.12 -17.43
C GLY A 62 -2.18 7.85 -18.29
N ALA A 63 -1.50 7.82 -19.44
CA ALA A 63 -1.53 6.68 -20.35
C ALA A 63 -1.02 5.37 -19.73
N ALA A 64 -0.10 5.45 -18.76
CA ALA A 64 0.45 4.27 -18.10
C ALA A 64 -0.61 3.49 -17.30
N THR A 65 -1.72 4.12 -16.91
CA THR A 65 -2.81 3.41 -16.19
C THR A 65 -3.47 2.33 -17.05
N LYS A 66 -3.29 2.35 -18.39
CA LYS A 66 -3.81 1.30 -19.28
C LYS A 66 -3.12 -0.05 -19.05
N PHE A 67 -1.91 -0.03 -18.48
CA PHE A 67 -1.09 -1.21 -18.24
C PHE A 67 -1.08 -1.63 -16.76
N SER A 68 -1.93 -1.04 -15.92
CA SER A 68 -1.96 -1.36 -14.49
C SER A 68 -2.27 -2.83 -14.21
N GLN A 69 -3.03 -3.47 -15.10
CA GLN A 69 -3.40 -4.88 -14.99
C GLN A 69 -2.17 -5.80 -14.99
N ILE A 70 -1.17 -5.52 -15.82
CA ILE A 70 0.07 -6.31 -15.88
C ILE A 70 0.77 -6.31 -14.52
N SER A 71 0.81 -5.16 -13.85
CA SER A 71 1.42 -5.06 -12.51
C SER A 71 0.52 -5.66 -11.42
N LEU A 72 -0.80 -5.62 -11.57
CA LEU A 72 -1.74 -6.30 -10.68
C LEU A 72 -1.60 -7.83 -10.75
N ASP A 73 -1.23 -8.37 -11.91
CA ASP A 73 -1.07 -9.82 -12.12
C ASP A 73 0.38 -10.32 -11.89
N ALA A 74 1.36 -9.41 -11.80
CA ALA A 74 2.76 -9.75 -11.56
C ALA A 74 2.99 -10.45 -10.21
N ASP A 75 4.10 -11.15 -10.03
CA ASP A 75 4.47 -11.69 -8.72
C ASP A 75 4.81 -10.59 -7.71
N LYS A 76 4.54 -10.86 -6.42
CA LYS A 76 4.91 -9.98 -5.30
C LYS A 76 5.67 -10.77 -4.25
N ARG A 77 6.58 -10.08 -3.56
CA ARG A 77 7.34 -10.63 -2.43
C ARG A 77 7.14 -9.73 -1.23
N TYR A 78 7.01 -10.34 -0.07
CA TYR A 78 6.77 -9.66 1.19
C TYR A 78 7.74 -10.17 2.24
N THR A 79 8.11 -9.29 3.16
CA THR A 79 8.74 -9.67 4.43
C THR A 79 7.76 -9.30 5.53
N ALA A 80 7.41 -10.29 6.36
CA ALA A 80 6.45 -10.13 7.43
C ALA A 80 6.99 -10.73 8.73
N THR A 81 6.60 -10.17 9.86
CA THR A 81 6.82 -10.74 11.19
C THR A 81 5.47 -11.20 11.73
N LEU A 82 5.37 -12.48 12.08
CA LEU A 82 4.15 -13.08 12.59
C LEU A 82 4.22 -13.25 14.11
N LYS A 83 3.07 -13.10 14.78
CA LYS A 83 2.92 -13.40 16.21
C LYS A 83 2.09 -14.65 16.40
N LEU A 84 2.75 -15.77 16.70
CA LEU A 84 2.10 -17.04 16.95
C LEU A 84 1.27 -17.00 18.25
N GLY A 85 0.20 -17.80 18.30
CA GLY A 85 -0.67 -17.92 19.48
C GLY A 85 -1.67 -16.78 19.68
N VAL A 86 -1.69 -15.77 18.80
CA VAL A 86 -2.66 -14.65 18.87
C VAL A 86 -3.44 -14.58 17.57
N LYS A 87 -4.77 -14.45 17.68
CA LYS A 87 -5.66 -14.15 16.55
C LYS A 87 -6.33 -12.80 16.78
N THR A 88 -6.28 -11.93 15.79
CA THR A 88 -6.93 -10.61 15.79
C THR A 88 -8.09 -10.56 14.79
N SER A 89 -8.93 -9.53 14.88
CA SER A 89 -10.10 -9.34 14.01
C SER A 89 -9.75 -9.02 12.55
N THR A 90 -8.61 -8.39 12.31
CA THR A 90 -8.11 -7.98 10.98
C THR A 90 -6.99 -8.89 10.46
N ALA A 91 -6.63 -9.94 11.20
CA ALA A 91 -5.50 -10.83 10.93
C ALA A 91 -4.12 -10.14 10.89
N ASP A 92 -4.02 -8.92 11.41
CA ASP A 92 -2.79 -8.17 11.57
C ASP A 92 -2.69 -7.53 12.98
N ALA A 93 -1.75 -6.60 13.17
CA ALA A 93 -1.51 -5.94 14.44
C ALA A 93 -2.48 -4.77 14.75
N GLU A 94 -3.31 -4.33 13.79
CA GLU A 94 -4.22 -3.18 13.97
C GLU A 94 -5.58 -3.60 14.59
N GLY A 95 -5.94 -4.89 14.48
CA GLY A 95 -7.22 -5.40 14.97
C GLY A 95 -7.23 -5.80 16.44
N GLU A 96 -8.44 -5.85 17.00
CA GLU A 96 -8.70 -6.33 18.36
C GLU A 96 -8.32 -7.81 18.52
N VAL A 97 -7.75 -8.17 19.67
CA VAL A 97 -7.39 -9.56 19.96
C VAL A 97 -8.66 -10.36 20.25
N LEU A 98 -8.94 -11.35 19.40
CA LEU A 98 -10.08 -12.25 19.54
C LEU A 98 -9.75 -13.49 20.38
N LEU A 99 -8.51 -13.98 20.29
CA LEU A 99 -8.09 -15.21 20.95
C LEU A 99 -6.59 -15.22 21.24
N ARG A 100 -6.24 -15.80 22.39
CA ARG A 100 -4.86 -16.09 22.80
C ARG A 100 -4.74 -17.55 23.21
N ARG A 101 -3.68 -18.23 22.76
CA ARG A 101 -3.36 -19.61 23.13
C ARG A 101 -1.86 -19.74 23.40
N PRO A 102 -1.44 -20.62 24.32
CA PRO A 102 -0.03 -20.99 24.45
C PRO A 102 0.52 -21.51 23.13
N VAL A 103 1.79 -21.19 22.86
CA VAL A 103 2.55 -21.70 21.72
C VAL A 103 3.54 -22.72 22.27
N ASP A 104 3.17 -23.99 22.18
CA ASP A 104 4.00 -25.12 22.62
C ASP A 104 4.61 -25.80 21.39
N MET A 105 5.53 -25.10 20.75
CA MET A 105 6.27 -25.58 19.58
C MET A 105 7.68 -24.99 19.58
N SER A 106 8.65 -25.76 19.12
CA SER A 106 10.02 -25.32 18.95
C SER A 106 10.20 -24.56 17.64
N THR A 107 11.30 -23.82 17.51
CA THR A 107 11.67 -23.21 16.23
C THR A 107 11.92 -24.26 15.15
N ALA A 108 12.40 -25.46 15.51
CA ALA A 108 12.60 -26.55 14.56
C ALA A 108 11.28 -27.03 13.95
N ASP A 109 10.22 -27.10 14.77
CA ASP A 109 8.88 -27.49 14.31
C ASP A 109 8.30 -26.50 13.29
N VAL A 110 8.62 -25.21 13.43
CA VAL A 110 8.19 -24.15 12.49
C VAL A 110 8.91 -24.24 11.15
N LEU A 111 10.22 -24.56 11.16
CA LEU A 111 11.07 -24.57 9.96
C LEU A 111 10.96 -25.86 9.13
N ALA A 112 10.46 -26.95 9.72
CA ALA A 112 10.30 -28.24 9.06
C ALA A 112 8.98 -28.38 8.28
N ALA A 113 8.06 -27.41 8.40
CA ALA A 113 6.77 -27.35 7.72
C ALA A 113 6.83 -26.55 6.42
#